data_AF-A0A2H9R7A8-F1
#
_entry.id   AF-A0A2H9R7A8-F1
#
_cell.length_a   1.000
_cell.length_b   1.000
_cell.length_c   1.000
_cell.angle_alpha   90.00
_cell.angle_beta   90.00
_cell.angle_gamma   90.00
#
_symmetry.space_group_name_H-M   'P 1'
#
loop_
_entity.id
_entity.type
_entity.pdbx_description
1 polymer ?
#
loop_
_entity_poly.entity_id
_entity_poly.type
_entity_poly.pdbx_seq_one_letter_code
_entity_poly.pdbx_strand_id
1 'polypeptide(L)'
;DSENQKGTDQLILLVVPENSAPIVDAGVDQIADERTMVNLVCSAYDPDGDMVTSSWTSSNSDVVIDNPSSLSTSVKLPAVTKDQTIT
;
A
#
# COMPACT_ATOMS: atom_id res chain seq x y z
N ASP A 1 37.45 17.43 55.32
CA ASP A 1 37.88 17.53 53.91
C ASP A 1 36.64 17.41 53.03
N SER A 2 36.67 17.96 51.81
CA SER A 2 35.57 17.87 50.84
C SER A 2 36.09 18.01 49.40
N GLU A 3 37.32 17.58 49.15
CA GLU A 3 38.11 17.95 47.97
C GLU A 3 37.99 16.97 46.79
N ASN A 4 36.87 16.22 46.64
CA ASN A 4 36.81 15.25 45.55
C ASN A 4 35.42 14.97 44.94
N GLN A 5 34.52 15.96 44.89
CA GLN A 5 33.27 15.80 44.14
C GLN A 5 33.48 16.12 42.66
N LYS A 6 33.30 15.12 41.81
CA LYS A 6 33.21 15.29 40.35
C LYS A 6 31.80 14.94 39.91
N GLY A 7 31.19 15.84 39.14
CA GLY A 7 29.96 15.59 38.40
C GLY A 7 30.27 15.26 36.95
N THR A 8 29.52 14.33 36.38
CA THR A 8 29.54 14.04 34.94
C THR A 8 28.17 14.37 34.37
N ASP A 9 28.15 14.99 33.20
CA ASP A 9 26.95 15.18 32.39
C ASP A 9 27.11 14.41 31.08
N GLN A 10 26.01 13.91 30.52
CA GLN A 10 25.98 13.20 29.24
C GLN A 10 25.07 13.91 28.25
N LEU A 11 25.64 14.35 27.14
CA LEU A 11 24.88 14.80 25.98
C LEU A 11 24.40 13.57 25.19
N ILE A 12 23.08 13.42 25.08
CA ILE A 12 22.47 12.42 24.19
C ILE A 12 22.16 13.10 22.86
N LEU A 13 22.83 12.66 21.79
CA LEU A 13 22.50 13.05 20.42
C LEU A 13 21.75 11.89 19.76
N LEU A 14 20.47 12.11 19.43
CA LEU A 14 19.65 11.15 18.70
C LEU A 14 19.64 11.50 17.21
N VAL A 15 20.09 10.56 16.38
CA VAL A 15 19.95 10.63 14.92
C VAL A 15 18.91 9.59 14.53
N VAL A 16 17.78 10.03 13.96
CA VAL A 16 16.72 9.14 13.46
C VAL A 16 16.82 9.02 11.93
N PRO A 17 16.64 7.82 11.36
CA PRO A 17 16.56 7.65 9.91
C PRO A 17 15.30 8.34 9.36
N GLU A 18 15.37 8.82 8.12
CA GLU A 18 14.19 9.28 7.37
C GLU A 18 13.38 8.06 6.92
N ASN A 19 12.05 8.14 7.05
CA ASN A 19 11.16 7.07 6.60
C ASN A 19 10.91 7.18 5.10
N SER A 20 11.11 6.08 4.38
CA SER A 20 10.77 5.92 2.98
C SER A 20 9.26 5.68 2.83
N ALA A 21 8.73 5.96 1.63
CA ALA A 21 7.36 5.57 1.31
C ALA A 21 7.32 4.13 0.79
N PRO A 22 6.20 3.39 0.98
CA PRO A 22 6.01 2.10 0.35
C PRO A 22 6.04 2.20 -1.18
N ILE A 23 6.57 1.15 -1.82
CA ILE A 23 6.58 0.97 -3.26
C ILE A 23 5.47 -0.01 -3.61
N VAL A 24 4.60 0.36 -4.55
CA VAL A 24 3.42 -0.43 -4.96
C VAL A 24 3.43 -0.64 -6.47
N ASP A 25 3.14 -1.87 -6.89
CA ASP A 25 2.90 -2.28 -8.28
C ASP A 25 1.54 -2.99 -8.36
N ALA A 26 0.59 -2.40 -9.10
CA ALA A 26 -0.77 -2.92 -9.26
C ALA A 26 -0.84 -4.15 -10.20
N GLY A 27 0.26 -4.51 -10.86
CA GLY A 27 0.32 -5.55 -11.87
C GLY A 27 0.04 -5.01 -13.28
N VAL A 28 -0.06 -5.93 -14.24
CA VAL A 28 -0.28 -5.59 -15.65
C VAL A 28 -1.74 -5.27 -15.94
N ASP A 29 -1.98 -4.36 -16.89
CA ASP A 29 -3.31 -4.03 -17.38
C ASP A 29 -4.08 -5.28 -17.83
N GLN A 30 -5.36 -5.35 -17.46
CA GLN A 30 -6.25 -6.48 -17.78
C GLN A 30 -7.30 -6.06 -18.80
N ILE A 31 -7.63 -6.97 -19.72
CA ILE A 31 -8.74 -6.82 -20.67
C ILE A 31 -9.68 -8.00 -20.45
N ALA A 32 -10.96 -7.72 -20.20
CA ALA A 32 -11.98 -8.75 -19.97
C ALA A 32 -13.36 -8.27 -20.42
N ASP A 33 -14.22 -9.23 -20.74
CA ASP A 33 -15.60 -8.97 -21.14
C ASP A 33 -16.44 -8.47 -19.95
N GLU A 34 -17.49 -7.72 -20.25
CA GLU A 34 -18.47 -7.31 -19.24
C GLU A 34 -19.04 -8.50 -18.45
N ARG A 35 -19.46 -8.25 -17.20
CA ARG A 35 -20.05 -9.25 -16.29
C ARG A 35 -19.15 -10.44 -15.95
N THR A 36 -17.86 -10.40 -16.30
CA THR A 36 -16.88 -11.42 -15.90
C THR A 36 -16.21 -11.07 -14.56
N MET A 37 -15.55 -12.06 -13.96
CA MET A 37 -14.67 -11.86 -12.80
C MET A 37 -13.22 -11.78 -13.27
N VAL A 38 -12.50 -10.79 -12.76
CA VAL A 38 -11.06 -10.61 -13.00
C VAL A 38 -10.33 -10.72 -11.67
N ASN A 39 -9.24 -11.49 -11.63
CA ASN A 39 -8.35 -11.56 -10.47
C ASN A 39 -7.28 -10.47 -10.61
N LEU A 40 -7.13 -9.65 -9.57
CA LEU A 40 -6.11 -8.62 -9.47
C LEU A 40 -5.10 -9.02 -8.40
N VAL A 41 -3.82 -8.85 -8.72
CA VAL A 41 -2.71 -9.12 -7.81
C VAL A 41 -1.78 -7.93 -7.85
N CYS A 42 -1.58 -7.27 -6.71
CA CYS A 42 -0.57 -6.25 -6.54
C CYS A 42 0.58 -6.77 -5.67
N SER A 43 1.74 -6.15 -5.83
CA SER A 43 2.84 -6.27 -4.89
C SER A 43 3.08 -4.93 -4.23
N ALA A 44 3.41 -4.96 -2.94
CA ALA A 44 3.75 -3.77 -2.19
C ALA A 44 4.80 -4.12 -1.14
N TYR A 45 5.79 -3.25 -0.96
CA TYR A 45 6.79 -3.39 0.08
C TYR A 45 7.25 -2.02 0.56
N ASP A 46 7.66 -1.96 1.82
CA ASP A 46 8.29 -0.78 2.39
C ASP A 46 9.82 -1.01 2.47
N PRO A 47 10.66 -0.10 1.94
CA PRO A 47 12.11 -0.25 1.96
C PRO A 47 12.72 -0.31 3.36
N ASP A 48 12.07 0.29 4.37
CA ASP A 48 12.51 0.30 5.76
C ASP A 48 11.98 -0.92 6.54
N GLY A 49 11.15 -1.74 5.90
CA GLY A 49 10.59 -2.96 6.47
C GLY A 49 9.30 -2.74 7.26
N ASP A 50 8.70 -1.56 7.17
CA ASP A 50 7.42 -1.28 7.79
C ASP A 50 6.27 -2.10 7.19
N MET A 51 5.24 -2.32 7.99
CA MET A 51 4.05 -3.04 7.53
C MET A 51 3.28 -2.19 6.52
N VAL A 52 3.07 -2.75 5.33
CA VAL A 52 2.25 -2.11 4.27
C VAL A 52 0.80 -2.56 4.38
N THR A 53 -0.12 -1.63 4.17
CA THR A 53 -1.55 -1.91 4.00
C THR A 53 -1.98 -1.60 2.57
N SER A 54 -2.86 -2.42 2.00
CA SER A 54 -3.39 -2.25 0.65
C SER A 54 -4.86 -1.86 0.65
N SER A 55 -5.29 -1.12 -0.37
CA SER A 55 -6.70 -0.84 -0.65
C SER A 55 -6.93 -0.68 -2.14
N TRP A 56 -7.79 -1.52 -2.70
CA TRP A 56 -8.31 -1.42 -4.06
C TRP A 56 -9.56 -0.53 -4.07
N THR A 57 -9.64 0.36 -5.05
CA THR A 57 -10.81 1.18 -5.33
C THR A 57 -11.08 1.18 -6.84
N SER A 58 -12.26 1.63 -7.23
CA SER A 58 -12.64 1.78 -8.63
C SER A 58 -13.31 3.13 -8.83
N SER A 59 -12.98 3.79 -9.93
CA SER A 59 -13.66 4.99 -10.44
C SER A 59 -15.09 4.72 -10.89
N ASN A 60 -15.43 3.46 -11.17
CA ASN A 60 -16.77 3.02 -11.50
C ASN A 60 -17.43 2.32 -10.30
N SER A 61 -18.56 2.87 -9.83
CA SER A 61 -19.31 2.36 -8.67
C SER A 61 -19.99 1.01 -8.91
N ASP A 62 -20.17 0.61 -10.16
CA ASP A 62 -20.82 -0.66 -10.52
C ASP A 62 -19.82 -1.83 -10.53
N VAL A 63 -18.53 -1.55 -10.36
CA VAL A 63 -17.50 -2.57 -10.13
C VAL A 63 -17.59 -3.02 -8.67
N VAL A 64 -17.73 -4.32 -8.47
CA VAL A 64 -17.74 -4.92 -7.12
C VAL A 64 -16.38 -5.53 -6.85
N ILE A 65 -15.68 -5.04 -5.83
CA ILE A 65 -14.39 -5.56 -5.36
C ILE A 65 -14.64 -6.42 -4.13
N ASP A 66 -14.18 -7.67 -4.14
CA ASP A 66 -14.49 -8.63 -3.07
C ASP A 66 -13.68 -8.37 -1.78
N ASN A 67 -12.35 -8.44 -1.86
CA ASN A 67 -11.46 -8.24 -0.72
C ASN A 67 -10.57 -7.01 -0.97
N PRO A 68 -11.10 -5.78 -0.86
CA PRO A 68 -10.38 -4.58 -1.30
C PRO A 68 -9.10 -4.33 -0.52
N SER A 69 -8.94 -4.87 0.70
CA SER A 69 -7.71 -4.71 1.48
C SER A 69 -6.64 -5.77 1.24
N SER A 70 -6.88 -6.74 0.35
CA SER A 70 -5.95 -7.85 0.06
C SER A 70 -5.04 -7.53 -1.13
N LEU A 71 -3.78 -7.97 -1.07
CA LEU A 71 -2.85 -7.92 -2.21
C LEU A 71 -3.31 -8.80 -3.40
N SER A 72 -4.18 -9.78 -3.13
CA SER A 72 -4.86 -10.57 -4.15
C SER A 72 -6.36 -10.50 -3.95
N THR A 73 -7.09 -9.99 -4.93
CA THR A 73 -8.55 -9.82 -4.88
C THR A 73 -9.20 -10.19 -6.20
N SER A 74 -10.53 -10.24 -6.22
CA SER A 74 -11.32 -10.37 -7.44
C SER A 74 -12.26 -9.19 -7.59
N VAL A 75 -12.44 -8.75 -8.83
CA VAL A 75 -13.41 -7.74 -9.20
C VAL A 75 -14.45 -8.32 -10.15
N LYS A 76 -15.71 -7.95 -9.96
CA LYS A 76 -16.80 -8.24 -10.90
C LYS A 76 -17.06 -7.02 -11.76
N LEU A 77 -16.92 -7.18 -13.08
CA LEU A 77 -17.10 -6.10 -14.02
C LEU A 77 -18.60 -5.79 -14.26
N PRO A 78 -18.95 -4.51 -14.47
CA PRO A 78 -20.31 -4.13 -14.77
C PRO A 78 -20.71 -4.54 -16.19
N ALA A 79 -21.99 -4.32 -16.51
CA ALA A 79 -22.45 -4.33 -17.87
C ALA A 79 -22.07 -3.03 -18.58
N VAL A 80 -21.65 -3.10 -19.84
CA VAL A 80 -21.23 -1.95 -20.64
C VAL A 80 -21.90 -1.99 -22.01
N THR A 81 -22.19 -0.83 -22.58
CA THR A 81 -22.77 -0.74 -23.94
C THR A 81 -21.73 -0.44 -25.02
N LYS A 82 -20.51 -0.11 -24.59
CA LYS A 82 -19.31 0.15 -25.39
C LYS A 82 -18.09 -0.18 -24.54
N ASP A 83 -16.97 -0.46 -25.21
CA ASP A 83 -15.68 -0.61 -24.57
C ASP A 83 -15.36 0.64 -23.72
N GLN A 84 -14.89 0.39 -22.50
CA GLN A 84 -14.52 1.43 -21.57
C GLN A 84 -13.29 1.01 -20.77
N THR A 85 -12.44 1.98 -20.45
CA THR A 85 -11.37 1.79 -19.47
C THR A 85 -11.92 2.07 -18.08
N ILE A 86 -11.71 1.14 -17.15
CA ILE A 86 -12.02 1.29 -15.74
C ILE A 86 -10.67 1.38 -15.00
N THR A 87 -10.52 2.41 -14.17
CA THR A 87 -9.36 2.59 -13.29
C THR A 87 -9.79 2.53 -11.84
#